data_AF-A0A7S3DUW8-F1
#
_entry.id   AF-A0A7S3DUW8-F1
#
_cell.length_a   1.000
_cell.length_b   1.000
_cell.length_c   1.000
_cell.angle_alpha   90.00
_cell.angle_beta   90.00
_cell.angle_gamma   90.00
#
_symmetry.space_group_name_H-M   'P 1'
#
loop_
_entity.id
_entity.type
_entity.pdbx_description
1 polymer ?
#
loop_
_entity_poly.entity_id
_entity_poly.type
_entity_poly.pdbx_seq_one_letter_code
_entity_poly.pdbx_strand_id
1 'polypeptide(L)'
;MRIGPEHVSRQPSDTYYVNHDTVLRTHTSAHQVELLQSGLDRFLVVGDVYRRDEIDRSHYPIFHQMEGVKLFTPAELAPAQGNPDRELQLIQDDLKRGLEGLATHLFGPTEMRWVEEYFPFTEPSMELEIQFQNEWMEVLGCGVVHPEIVANAGRNPNQDKGWAFGLGLERWAMVLFDIPDIRLFWSQDERFSSQFASGQIVSFQPYSKYPPCYKDISFWLPPTQDDNDNDKNDNYQFHVNDLNELVRGVAGDLVEQMELLDEFTHPKTQKVSQCYRIYYRSMDRSLTNAEIDALQEEVRRLAESELNVTLR
;
A
#
# COMPACT_ATOMS: atom_id res chain seq x y z
N MET A 1 6.36 16.70 0.45
CA MET A 1 5.25 16.04 1.18
C MET A 1 5.32 16.12 2.71
N ARG A 2 6.20 16.93 3.34
CA ARG A 2 6.28 17.07 4.82
C ARG A 2 6.51 15.79 5.64
N ILE A 3 6.95 14.71 4.99
CA ILE A 3 7.32 13.46 5.66
C ILE A 3 8.68 13.67 6.33
N GLY A 4 8.73 13.59 7.66
CA GLY A 4 9.96 13.75 8.44
C GLY A 4 11.02 12.67 8.15
N PRO A 5 12.30 12.90 8.46
CA PRO A 5 13.38 11.96 8.16
C PRO A 5 13.23 10.61 8.87
N GLU A 6 12.73 10.62 10.11
CA GLU A 6 12.54 9.41 10.94
C GLU A 6 11.18 8.71 10.72
N HIS A 7 10.41 9.15 9.72
CA HIS A 7 9.08 8.58 9.47
C HIS A 7 9.21 7.14 8.95
N VAL A 8 8.38 6.22 9.45
CA VAL A 8 8.40 4.78 9.09
C VAL A 8 8.33 4.57 7.57
N SER A 9 7.55 5.39 6.86
CA SER A 9 7.45 5.30 5.39
C SER A 9 8.73 5.65 4.63
N ARG A 10 9.80 6.06 5.32
CA ARG A 10 11.15 6.24 4.74
C ARG A 10 12.08 5.09 5.08
N GLN A 11 11.69 4.13 5.92
CA GLN A 11 12.54 3.02 6.28
C GLN A 11 12.81 2.13 5.06
N PRO A 12 14.04 1.61 4.88
CA PRO A 12 14.36 0.66 3.81
C PRO A 12 13.54 -0.65 3.87
N SER A 13 12.97 -0.97 5.04
CA SER A 13 12.05 -2.10 5.25
C SER A 13 10.73 -1.95 4.50
N ASP A 14 10.30 -0.73 4.19
CA ASP A 14 8.97 -0.42 3.65
C ASP A 14 9.05 0.19 2.23
N THR A 15 10.23 0.68 1.84
CA THR A 15 10.44 1.41 0.58
C THR A 15 11.53 0.79 -0.26
N TYR A 16 11.29 0.67 -1.57
CA TYR A 16 12.31 0.28 -2.54
C TYR A 16 13.23 1.45 -2.91
N TYR A 17 14.41 1.47 -2.30
CA TYR A 17 15.49 2.38 -2.64
C TYR A 17 16.33 1.83 -3.80
N VAL A 18 16.49 2.63 -4.86
CA VAL A 18 17.46 2.36 -5.94
C VAL A 18 18.87 2.72 -5.47
N ASN A 19 18.98 3.80 -4.70
CA ASN A 19 20.18 4.27 -4.03
C ASN A 19 19.75 5.22 -2.89
N HIS A 20 20.71 5.84 -2.19
CA HIS A 20 20.46 6.74 -1.05
C HIS A 20 19.47 7.88 -1.34
N ASP A 21 19.44 8.41 -2.58
CA ASP A 21 18.68 9.61 -2.93
C ASP A 21 17.49 9.32 -3.87
N THR A 22 17.34 8.07 -4.32
CA THR A 22 16.35 7.70 -5.35
C THR A 22 15.56 6.48 -4.90
N VAL A 23 14.23 6.62 -4.90
CA VAL A 23 13.28 5.55 -4.56
C VAL A 23 12.31 5.32 -5.71
N LEU A 24 11.76 4.11 -5.77
CA LEU A 24 10.48 3.91 -6.46
C LEU A 24 9.38 4.59 -5.64
N ARG A 25 8.51 5.36 -6.29
CA ARG A 25 7.48 6.14 -5.59
C ARG A 25 6.54 5.22 -4.80
N THR A 26 6.33 5.53 -3.53
CA THR A 26 5.43 4.76 -2.64
C THR A 26 3.98 5.24 -2.70
N HIS A 27 3.74 6.38 -3.35
CA HIS A 27 2.42 6.95 -3.60
C HIS A 27 2.47 7.95 -4.77
N THR A 28 1.34 8.17 -5.44
CA THR A 28 1.23 9.14 -6.56
C THR A 28 1.41 10.60 -6.11
N SER A 29 1.27 10.88 -4.81
CA SER A 29 1.43 12.23 -4.23
C SER A 29 2.85 12.75 -4.30
N ALA A 30 3.82 11.89 -4.63
CA ALA A 30 5.16 12.30 -5.00
C ALA A 30 5.18 13.36 -6.13
N HIS A 31 4.15 13.40 -6.98
CA HIS A 31 4.04 14.33 -8.11
C HIS A 31 3.26 15.62 -7.79
N GLN A 32 2.65 15.73 -6.60
CA GLN A 32 1.75 16.85 -6.27
C GLN A 32 2.46 18.22 -6.35
N VAL A 33 3.64 18.34 -5.75
CA VAL A 33 4.39 19.61 -5.70
C VAL A 33 4.83 20.05 -7.09
N GLU A 34 5.38 19.13 -7.89
CA GLU A 34 5.83 19.39 -9.26
C GLU A 34 4.68 19.87 -10.16
N LEU A 35 3.53 19.19 -10.11
CA LEU A 35 2.38 19.53 -10.93
C LEU A 35 1.75 20.86 -10.50
N LEU A 36 1.65 21.13 -9.20
CA LEU A 36 1.23 22.44 -8.71
C LEU A 36 2.20 23.54 -9.18
N GLN A 37 3.50 23.30 -9.09
CA GLN A 37 4.54 24.25 -9.52
C GLN A 37 4.49 24.56 -11.02
N SER A 38 4.03 23.60 -11.84
CA SER A 38 3.82 23.81 -13.28
C SER A 38 2.65 24.74 -13.63
N GLY A 39 1.88 25.18 -12.63
CA GLY A 39 0.74 26.09 -12.82
C GLY A 39 -0.60 25.39 -12.95
N LEU A 40 -0.67 24.07 -12.73
CA LEU A 40 -1.94 23.34 -12.73
C LEU A 40 -2.71 23.54 -11.43
N ASP A 41 -4.00 23.89 -11.55
CA ASP A 41 -4.90 24.04 -10.42
C ASP A 41 -5.80 22.81 -10.20
N ARG A 42 -5.91 21.94 -11.21
CA ARG A 42 -6.70 20.71 -11.18
C ARG A 42 -6.03 19.65 -12.02
N PHE A 43 -5.78 18.49 -11.43
CA PHE A 43 -5.16 17.39 -12.14
C PHE A 43 -5.48 16.05 -11.50
N LEU A 44 -5.37 15.00 -12.32
CA LEU A 44 -5.34 13.62 -11.88
C LEU A 44 -3.96 13.05 -12.19
N VAL A 45 -3.44 12.22 -11.31
CA VAL A 45 -2.24 11.41 -11.53
C VAL A 45 -2.64 9.95 -11.38
N VAL A 46 -2.31 9.13 -12.36
CA VAL A 46 -2.53 7.68 -12.29
C VAL A 46 -1.21 6.99 -12.56
N GLY A 47 -0.85 6.04 -11.71
CA GLY A 47 0.38 5.29 -11.91
C GLY A 47 0.54 4.16 -10.90
N ASP A 48 1.42 3.24 -11.28
CA ASP A 48 2.02 2.23 -10.42
C ASP A 48 2.77 2.89 -9.25
N VAL A 49 2.72 2.27 -8.09
CA VAL A 49 3.42 2.65 -6.86
C VAL A 49 3.98 1.39 -6.22
N TYR A 50 5.02 1.56 -5.41
CA TYR A 50 5.89 0.46 -5.00
C TYR A 50 6.07 0.50 -3.48
N ARG A 51 5.80 -0.62 -2.80
CA ARG A 51 5.98 -0.75 -1.35
C ARG A 51 6.47 -2.15 -1.01
N ARG A 52 7.39 -2.24 -0.05
CA ARG A 52 7.73 -3.51 0.57
C ARG A 52 6.68 -3.76 1.65
N ASP A 53 5.97 -4.86 1.53
CA ASP A 53 4.77 -5.10 2.34
C ASP A 53 4.55 -6.60 2.58
N GLU A 54 3.58 -6.91 3.42
CA GLU A 54 3.15 -8.26 3.75
C GLU A 54 2.75 -9.07 2.51
N ILE A 55 2.84 -10.39 2.62
CA ILE A 55 2.31 -11.32 1.61
C ILE A 55 0.96 -11.82 2.07
N ASP A 56 -0.10 -11.29 1.47
CA ASP A 56 -1.47 -11.78 1.60
C ASP A 56 -2.27 -11.51 0.32
N ARG A 57 -3.61 -11.65 0.38
CA ARG A 57 -4.50 -11.47 -0.77
C ARG A 57 -4.78 -10.02 -1.15
N SER A 58 -4.43 -9.07 -0.30
CA SER A 58 -4.72 -7.63 -0.43
C SER A 58 -3.46 -6.80 -0.68
N HIS A 59 -2.27 -7.35 -0.44
CA HIS A 59 -0.98 -6.67 -0.56
C HIS A 59 -0.12 -7.28 -1.67
N TYR A 60 0.36 -6.40 -2.54
CA TYR A 60 1.29 -6.74 -3.63
C TYR A 60 2.35 -5.64 -3.71
N PRO A 61 3.62 -5.96 -4.06
CA PRO A 61 4.70 -4.98 -3.96
C PRO A 61 4.58 -3.84 -4.97
N ILE A 62 3.76 -4.06 -6.02
CA ILE A 62 3.39 -3.06 -7.01
C ILE A 62 1.87 -3.01 -7.05
N PHE A 63 1.30 -1.82 -6.95
CA PHE A 63 -0.12 -1.60 -7.13
C PHE A 63 -0.33 -0.22 -7.74
N HIS A 64 -1.55 0.18 -8.06
CA HIS A 64 -1.81 1.42 -8.76
C HIS A 64 -2.63 2.38 -7.90
N GLN A 65 -2.29 3.65 -7.99
CA GLN A 65 -3.06 4.71 -7.37
C GLN A 65 -3.60 5.69 -8.41
N MET A 66 -4.72 6.29 -8.07
CA MET A 66 -5.18 7.53 -8.68
C MET A 66 -5.20 8.63 -7.61
N GLU A 67 -4.55 9.74 -7.92
CA GLU A 67 -4.57 10.96 -7.11
C GLU A 67 -5.34 12.04 -7.83
N GLY A 68 -6.14 12.78 -7.07
CA GLY A 68 -6.80 13.98 -7.55
C GLY A 68 -6.49 15.17 -6.67
N VAL A 69 -6.21 16.30 -7.31
CA VAL A 69 -5.93 17.59 -6.65
C VAL A 69 -6.80 18.66 -7.27
N LYS A 70 -7.37 19.52 -6.43
CA LYS A 70 -8.13 20.70 -6.86
C LYS A 70 -7.83 21.89 -5.95
N LEU A 71 -7.33 22.97 -6.55
CA LEU A 71 -7.31 24.30 -5.96
C LEU A 71 -8.57 25.09 -6.32
N PHE A 72 -8.98 25.98 -5.42
CA PHE A 72 -10.17 26.80 -5.55
C PHE A 72 -9.79 28.19 -6.04
N THR A 73 -10.56 28.69 -7.00
CA THR A 73 -10.44 30.07 -7.44
C THR A 73 -11.02 31.04 -6.39
N PRO A 74 -10.63 32.32 -6.40
CA PRO A 74 -11.23 33.33 -5.52
C PRO A 74 -12.76 33.42 -5.67
N ALA A 75 -13.29 33.16 -6.87
CA ALA A 75 -14.74 33.15 -7.11
C ALA A 75 -15.44 31.97 -6.42
N GLU A 76 -14.80 30.80 -6.37
CA GLU A 76 -15.35 29.62 -5.68
C GLU A 76 -15.30 29.77 -4.15
N LEU A 77 -14.29 30.48 -3.63
CA LEU A 77 -14.20 30.80 -2.19
C LEU A 77 -14.97 32.07 -1.78
N ALA A 78 -15.44 32.88 -2.74
CA ALA A 78 -16.16 34.13 -2.48
C ALA A 78 -17.31 34.00 -1.46
N PRO A 79 -18.12 32.92 -1.43
CA PRO A 79 -19.18 32.75 -0.43
C PRO A 79 -18.68 32.63 1.02
N ALA A 80 -17.39 32.36 1.21
CA ALA A 80 -16.74 32.17 2.50
C ALA A 80 -15.62 33.20 2.79
N GLN A 81 -15.38 34.13 1.86
CA GLN A 81 -14.23 35.02 1.87
C GLN A 81 -14.08 35.78 3.20
N GLY A 82 -12.87 35.73 3.77
CA GLY A 82 -12.54 36.44 5.01
C GLY A 82 -12.92 35.69 6.29
N ASN A 83 -13.47 34.48 6.17
CA ASN A 83 -13.67 33.57 7.29
C ASN A 83 -12.95 32.23 7.01
N PRO A 84 -11.76 32.00 7.61
CA PRO A 84 -10.96 30.80 7.37
C PRO A 84 -11.70 29.49 7.67
N ASP A 85 -12.48 29.44 8.75
CA ASP A 85 -13.24 28.24 9.12
C ASP A 85 -14.31 27.92 8.08
N ARG A 86 -14.94 28.95 7.52
CA ARG A 86 -15.95 28.78 6.47
C ARG A 86 -15.33 28.39 5.12
N GLU A 87 -14.15 28.91 4.79
CA GLU A 87 -13.40 28.50 3.60
C GLU A 87 -12.98 27.03 3.72
N LEU A 88 -12.50 26.64 4.91
CA LEU A 88 -12.15 25.26 5.21
C LEU A 88 -13.34 24.32 5.05
N GLN A 89 -14.47 24.65 5.67
CA GLN A 89 -15.71 23.88 5.55
C GLN A 89 -16.15 23.73 4.09
N LEU A 90 -16.09 24.81 3.29
CA LEU A 90 -16.47 24.78 1.88
C LEU A 90 -15.59 23.82 1.08
N ILE A 91 -14.28 23.83 1.31
CA ILE A 91 -13.32 22.94 0.65
C ILE A 91 -13.59 21.48 1.04
N GLN A 92 -13.84 21.20 2.32
CA GLN A 92 -14.18 19.85 2.80
C GLN A 92 -15.52 19.36 2.23
N ASP A 93 -16.55 20.21 2.19
CA ASP A 93 -17.86 19.86 1.64
C ASP A 93 -17.81 19.57 0.13
N ASP A 94 -16.95 20.26 -0.60
CA ASP A 94 -16.71 19.99 -2.03
C ASP A 94 -15.95 18.67 -2.23
N LEU A 95 -14.91 18.41 -1.43
CA LEU A 95 -14.17 17.13 -1.43
C LEU A 95 -15.10 15.95 -1.13
N LYS A 96 -15.82 16.00 -0.01
CA LYS A 96 -16.69 14.91 0.44
C LYS A 96 -17.76 14.60 -0.58
N ARG A 97 -18.43 15.63 -1.11
CA ARG A 97 -19.46 15.48 -2.14
C ARG A 97 -18.93 14.87 -3.42
N GLY A 98 -17.72 15.24 -3.84
CA GLY A 98 -17.07 14.66 -5.02
C GLY A 98 -16.79 13.17 -4.84
N LEU A 99 -16.24 12.79 -3.69
CA LEU A 99 -15.85 11.42 -3.38
C LEU A 99 -17.05 10.51 -3.09
N GLU A 100 -18.05 10.99 -2.34
CA GLU A 100 -19.33 10.29 -2.14
C GLU A 100 -20.06 10.12 -3.48
N GLY A 101 -20.03 11.14 -4.35
CA GLY A 101 -20.59 11.08 -5.70
C GLY A 101 -19.90 10.02 -6.57
N LEU A 102 -18.56 9.96 -6.52
CA LEU A 102 -17.77 8.94 -7.21
C LEU A 102 -18.09 7.53 -6.70
N ALA A 103 -18.07 7.34 -5.38
CA ALA A 103 -18.39 6.06 -4.76
C ALA A 103 -19.82 5.62 -5.09
N THR A 104 -20.80 6.53 -4.99
CA THR A 104 -22.20 6.22 -5.34
C THR A 104 -22.36 5.89 -6.82
N HIS A 105 -21.60 6.56 -7.70
CA HIS A 105 -21.64 6.29 -9.14
C HIS A 105 -21.12 4.88 -9.48
N LEU A 106 -20.08 4.42 -8.80
CA LEU A 106 -19.40 3.16 -9.10
C LEU A 106 -19.98 1.97 -8.33
N PHE A 107 -20.21 2.11 -7.02
CA PHE A 107 -20.73 1.05 -6.15
C PHE A 107 -22.27 1.01 -6.07
N GLY A 108 -22.94 2.07 -6.51
CA GLY A 108 -24.37 2.26 -6.28
C GLY A 108 -24.65 2.75 -4.85
N PRO A 109 -25.88 2.55 -4.35
CA PRO A 109 -26.23 2.91 -2.96
C PRO A 109 -25.47 2.02 -1.97
N THR A 110 -24.44 2.57 -1.33
CA THR A 110 -23.60 1.90 -0.32
C THR A 110 -23.51 2.76 0.93
N GLU A 111 -23.43 2.14 2.10
CA GLU A 111 -23.16 2.86 3.35
C GLU A 111 -21.71 3.34 3.37
N MET A 112 -21.50 4.60 3.73
CA MET A 112 -20.21 5.27 3.74
C MET A 112 -19.98 5.93 5.08
N ARG A 113 -18.74 5.97 5.55
CA ARG A 113 -18.35 6.77 6.70
C ARG A 113 -17.00 7.45 6.49
N TRP A 114 -16.86 8.61 7.10
CA TRP A 114 -15.61 9.36 7.15
C TRP A 114 -14.90 9.05 8.46
N VAL A 115 -13.64 8.64 8.38
CA VAL A 115 -12.78 8.40 9.54
C VAL A 115 -11.73 9.50 9.56
N GLU A 116 -11.54 10.15 10.71
CA GLU A 116 -10.45 11.12 10.88
C GLU A 116 -9.12 10.36 10.93
N GLU A 117 -8.15 10.83 10.15
CA GLU A 117 -6.81 10.24 10.07
C GLU A 117 -5.78 11.34 9.90
N TYR A 118 -4.50 11.02 10.00
CA TYR A 118 -3.39 11.94 9.83
C TYR A 118 -2.55 11.60 8.59
N PHE A 119 -2.46 12.56 7.67
CA PHE A 119 -1.45 12.55 6.60
C PHE A 119 -0.60 13.82 6.71
N PRO A 120 0.75 13.74 6.68
CA PRO A 120 1.61 14.92 6.85
C PRO A 120 1.35 16.07 5.86
N PHE A 121 0.81 15.77 4.69
CA PHE A 121 0.61 16.69 3.58
C PHE A 121 -0.84 17.22 3.44
N THR A 122 -1.77 16.81 4.30
CA THR A 122 -3.14 17.34 4.35
C THR A 122 -3.58 17.62 5.78
N GLU A 123 -4.36 18.69 5.99
CA GLU A 123 -4.90 19.03 7.30
C GLU A 123 -6.17 19.90 7.16
N PRO A 124 -7.33 19.44 7.65
CA PRO A 124 -7.61 18.13 8.23
C PRO A 124 -7.55 17.01 7.18
N SER A 125 -7.30 15.80 7.67
CA SER A 125 -7.15 14.56 6.89
C SER A 125 -8.25 13.57 7.27
N MET A 126 -8.71 12.79 6.29
CA MET A 126 -9.80 11.83 6.45
C MET A 126 -9.64 10.65 5.50
N GLU A 127 -10.17 9.52 5.90
CA GLU A 127 -10.39 8.36 5.03
C GLU A 127 -11.88 8.18 4.74
N LEU A 128 -12.19 7.70 3.54
CA LEU A 128 -13.53 7.23 3.21
C LEU A 128 -13.54 5.71 3.32
N GLU A 129 -14.43 5.19 4.14
CA GLU A 129 -14.71 3.76 4.22
C GLU A 129 -16.11 3.45 3.66
N ILE A 130 -16.23 2.30 3.01
CA ILE A 130 -17.51 1.77 2.53
C ILE A 130 -17.82 0.42 3.18
N GLN A 131 -19.11 0.15 3.39
CA GLN A 131 -19.55 -1.15 3.90
C GLN A 131 -19.56 -2.18 2.76
N PHE A 132 -18.71 -3.20 2.85
CA PHE A 132 -18.62 -4.29 1.88
C PHE A 132 -18.52 -5.63 2.60
N GLN A 133 -19.32 -6.62 2.18
CA GLN A 133 -19.36 -7.97 2.79
C GLN A 133 -19.52 -7.98 4.34
N ASN A 134 -20.24 -7.00 4.89
CA ASN A 134 -20.42 -6.76 6.33
C ASN A 134 -19.20 -6.23 7.08
N GLU A 135 -18.16 -5.80 6.37
CA GLU A 135 -16.98 -5.15 6.92
C GLU A 135 -16.85 -3.71 6.40
N TRP A 136 -16.28 -2.83 7.22
CA TRP A 136 -15.90 -1.49 6.80
C TRP A 136 -14.54 -1.57 6.13
N MET A 137 -14.44 -1.11 4.89
CA MET A 137 -13.19 -1.09 4.16
C MET A 137 -12.82 0.32 3.74
N GLU A 138 -11.63 0.76 4.13
CA GLU A 138 -10.98 1.98 3.67
C GLU A 138 -10.72 1.91 2.17
N VAL A 139 -11.24 2.88 1.41
CA VAL A 139 -11.12 2.90 -0.05
C VAL A 139 -10.27 4.07 -0.56
N LEU A 140 -10.02 5.08 0.26
CA LEU A 140 -9.13 6.20 -0.06
C LEU A 140 -8.77 7.01 1.19
N GLY A 141 -7.65 7.72 1.09
CA GLY A 141 -7.27 8.82 1.97
C GLY A 141 -7.40 10.17 1.27
N CYS A 142 -7.78 11.22 2.00
CA CYS A 142 -7.97 12.55 1.45
C CYS A 142 -7.84 13.65 2.51
N GLY A 143 -7.84 14.91 2.06
CA GLY A 143 -7.89 16.04 2.97
C GLY A 143 -7.66 17.37 2.29
N VAL A 144 -7.63 18.42 3.11
CA VAL A 144 -7.31 19.78 2.64
C VAL A 144 -5.80 19.89 2.52
N VAL A 145 -5.28 20.29 1.36
CA VAL A 145 -3.83 20.35 1.09
C VAL A 145 -3.16 21.28 2.10
N HIS A 146 -2.13 20.76 2.78
CA HIS A 146 -1.45 21.53 3.82
C HIS A 146 -0.76 22.78 3.21
N PRO A 147 -0.84 23.96 3.84
CA PRO A 147 -0.24 25.21 3.34
C PRO A 147 1.22 25.12 2.90
N GLU A 148 2.05 24.36 3.61
CA GLU A 148 3.46 24.14 3.23
C GLU A 148 3.63 23.38 1.90
N ILE A 149 2.69 22.50 1.50
CA ILE A 149 2.75 21.83 0.19
C ILE A 149 2.53 22.86 -0.92
N VAL A 150 1.57 23.76 -0.74
CA VAL A 150 1.31 24.88 -1.64
C VAL A 150 2.52 25.81 -1.71
N ALA A 151 3.10 26.18 -0.56
CA ALA A 151 4.29 27.03 -0.49
C ALA A 151 5.51 26.38 -1.18
N ASN A 152 5.73 25.08 -0.98
CA ASN A 152 6.82 24.32 -1.62
C ASN A 152 6.68 24.26 -3.15
N ALA A 153 5.44 24.37 -3.67
CA ALA A 153 5.18 24.48 -5.10
C ALA A 153 5.37 25.91 -5.65
N GLY A 154 5.86 26.86 -4.83
CA GLY A 154 6.05 28.25 -5.23
C GLY A 154 4.76 29.08 -5.29
N ARG A 155 3.68 28.60 -4.66
CA ARG A 155 2.36 29.24 -4.65
C ARG A 155 2.06 29.92 -3.31
N ASN A 156 1.07 30.81 -3.29
CA ASN A 156 0.70 31.55 -2.09
C ASN A 156 -0.38 30.80 -1.29
N PRO A 157 -0.08 30.21 -0.13
CA PRO A 157 -1.06 29.43 0.65
C PRO A 157 -2.22 30.25 1.22
N ASN A 158 -2.12 31.59 1.23
CA ASN A 158 -3.24 32.45 1.61
C ASN A 158 -4.26 32.63 0.49
N GLN A 159 -3.87 32.34 -0.76
CA GLN A 159 -4.70 32.49 -1.96
C GLN A 159 -5.08 31.12 -2.54
N ASP A 160 -4.10 30.23 -2.64
CA ASP A 160 -4.24 28.90 -3.21
C ASP A 160 -4.56 27.91 -2.09
N LYS A 161 -5.83 27.49 -2.04
CA LYS A 161 -6.35 26.50 -1.11
C LYS A 161 -7.07 25.42 -1.88
N GLY A 162 -7.01 24.19 -1.39
CA GLY A 162 -7.56 23.07 -2.12
C GLY A 162 -7.58 21.79 -1.34
N TRP A 163 -8.08 20.74 -1.99
CA TRP A 163 -8.08 19.39 -1.46
C TRP A 163 -7.28 18.46 -2.36
N ALA A 164 -6.88 17.33 -1.78
CA ALA A 164 -6.33 16.19 -2.48
C ALA A 164 -6.97 14.90 -1.98
N PHE A 165 -7.01 13.88 -2.84
CA PHE A 165 -7.31 12.49 -2.47
C PHE A 165 -6.36 11.54 -3.19
N GLY A 166 -6.13 10.37 -2.60
CA GLY A 166 -5.47 9.25 -3.22
C GLY A 166 -6.28 7.97 -2.99
N LEU A 167 -6.62 7.26 -4.07
CA LEU A 167 -7.33 5.99 -4.01
C LEU A 167 -6.47 4.86 -4.60
N GLY A 168 -6.57 3.67 -3.99
CA GLY A 168 -5.93 2.45 -4.51
C GLY A 168 -6.84 1.78 -5.54
N LEU A 169 -6.38 1.64 -6.78
CA LEU A 169 -7.19 1.15 -7.89
C LEU A 169 -7.53 -0.34 -7.73
N GLU A 170 -6.59 -1.16 -7.25
CA GLU A 170 -6.80 -2.58 -6.98
C GLU A 170 -7.85 -2.77 -5.89
N ARG A 171 -7.80 -1.99 -4.80
CA ARG A 171 -8.80 -2.12 -3.72
C ARG A 171 -10.20 -1.79 -4.22
N TRP A 172 -10.36 -0.72 -5.01
CA TRP A 172 -11.64 -0.41 -5.66
C TRP A 172 -12.08 -1.51 -6.62
N ALA A 173 -11.17 -2.01 -7.46
CA ALA A 173 -11.48 -3.06 -8.41
C ALA A 173 -11.85 -4.38 -7.73
N MET A 174 -11.17 -4.76 -6.65
CA MET A 174 -11.49 -5.95 -5.86
C MET A 174 -12.91 -5.90 -5.31
N VAL A 175 -13.36 -4.73 -4.85
CA VAL A 175 -14.74 -4.54 -4.40
C VAL A 175 -15.72 -4.52 -5.57
N LEU A 176 -15.46 -3.70 -6.59
CA LEU A 176 -16.39 -3.51 -7.72
C LEU A 176 -16.63 -4.79 -8.51
N PHE A 177 -15.58 -5.58 -8.67
CA PHE A 177 -15.57 -6.78 -9.49
C PHE A 177 -15.56 -8.06 -8.66
N ASP A 178 -15.65 -8.02 -7.33
CA ASP A 178 -15.59 -9.19 -6.44
C ASP A 178 -14.35 -10.07 -6.69
N ILE A 179 -13.20 -9.44 -6.89
CA ILE A 179 -11.92 -10.12 -7.15
C ILE A 179 -11.29 -10.48 -5.79
N PRO A 180 -11.08 -11.77 -5.49
CA PRO A 180 -10.74 -12.23 -4.14
C PRO A 180 -9.25 -12.12 -3.77
N ASP A 181 -8.39 -11.78 -4.75
CA ASP A 181 -6.94 -11.81 -4.58
C ASP A 181 -6.24 -10.89 -5.58
N ILE A 182 -5.40 -9.98 -5.09
CA ILE A 182 -4.68 -8.97 -5.88
C ILE A 182 -3.77 -9.58 -6.95
N ARG A 183 -3.25 -10.80 -6.75
CA ARG A 183 -2.39 -11.49 -7.73
C ARG A 183 -3.10 -11.73 -9.05
N LEU A 184 -4.43 -11.77 -9.06
CA LEU A 184 -5.21 -11.95 -10.30
C LEU A 184 -5.00 -10.79 -11.29
N PHE A 185 -4.74 -9.56 -10.84
CA PHE A 185 -4.46 -8.43 -11.74
C PHE A 185 -3.16 -8.61 -12.54
N TRP A 186 -2.27 -9.49 -12.07
CA TRP A 186 -0.98 -9.79 -12.70
C TRP A 186 -1.02 -11.10 -13.52
N SER A 187 -2.13 -11.83 -13.45
CA SER A 187 -2.32 -13.09 -14.16
C SER A 187 -2.36 -12.89 -15.68
N GLN A 188 -1.66 -13.77 -16.40
CA GLN A 188 -1.74 -13.89 -17.86
C GLN A 188 -2.82 -14.88 -18.31
N ASP A 189 -3.66 -15.37 -17.41
CA ASP A 189 -4.74 -16.31 -17.72
C ASP A 189 -5.90 -15.60 -18.43
N GLU A 190 -6.19 -16.00 -19.66
CA GLU A 190 -7.31 -15.47 -20.44
C GLU A 190 -8.65 -15.66 -19.72
N ARG A 191 -8.81 -16.69 -18.89
CA ARG A 191 -10.04 -16.90 -18.09
C ARG A 191 -10.31 -15.77 -17.10
N PHE A 192 -9.28 -15.03 -16.69
CA PHE A 192 -9.44 -13.82 -15.88
C PHE A 192 -9.75 -12.62 -16.78
N SER A 193 -8.83 -12.30 -17.70
CA SER A 193 -8.92 -11.06 -18.49
C SER A 193 -10.14 -11.00 -19.42
N SER A 194 -10.60 -12.14 -19.95
CA SER A 194 -11.75 -12.19 -20.86
C SER A 194 -13.09 -11.86 -20.19
N GLN A 195 -13.14 -11.78 -18.86
CA GLN A 195 -14.37 -11.46 -18.13
C GLN A 195 -14.66 -9.95 -18.11
N PHE A 196 -13.67 -9.11 -18.38
CA PHE A 196 -13.78 -7.66 -18.22
C PHE A 196 -13.86 -6.95 -19.57
N ALA A 197 -14.74 -5.96 -19.66
CA ALA A 197 -14.89 -5.13 -20.84
C ALA A 197 -15.11 -3.67 -20.44
N SER A 198 -14.69 -2.75 -21.32
CA SER A 198 -14.81 -1.32 -21.07
C SER A 198 -16.26 -0.90 -20.77
N GLY A 199 -16.45 -0.15 -19.69
CA GLY A 199 -17.76 0.38 -19.28
C GLY A 199 -18.70 -0.65 -18.65
N GLN A 200 -18.23 -1.87 -18.35
CA GLN A 200 -19.03 -2.90 -17.70
C GLN A 200 -18.43 -3.22 -16.33
N ILE A 201 -19.28 -3.14 -15.30
CA ILE A 201 -18.96 -3.61 -13.95
C ILE A 201 -19.65 -4.96 -13.79
N VAL A 202 -18.85 -6.01 -13.67
CA VAL A 202 -19.32 -7.39 -13.56
C VAL A 202 -18.65 -8.08 -12.38
N SER A 203 -19.37 -8.95 -11.67
CA SER A 203 -18.75 -9.78 -10.65
C SER A 203 -17.91 -10.87 -11.33
N PHE A 204 -16.63 -10.90 -10.98
CA PHE A 204 -15.67 -11.92 -11.38
C PHE A 204 -16.22 -13.30 -11.03
N GLN A 205 -16.17 -14.21 -12.00
CA GLN A 205 -16.53 -15.60 -11.82
C GLN A 205 -15.24 -16.40 -11.58
N PRO A 206 -15.02 -16.91 -10.34
CA PRO A 206 -13.84 -17.70 -10.04
C PRO A 206 -13.80 -18.96 -10.90
N TYR A 207 -12.65 -19.23 -11.51
CA TYR A 207 -12.35 -20.54 -12.07
C TYR A 207 -11.81 -21.48 -10.98
N SER A 208 -11.65 -22.77 -11.30
CA SER A 208 -11.35 -23.83 -10.35
C SER A 208 -10.27 -23.45 -9.34
N LYS A 209 -10.61 -23.45 -8.05
CA LYS A 209 -9.66 -23.20 -6.97
C LYS A 209 -8.80 -24.45 -6.74
N TYR A 210 -7.49 -24.31 -6.89
CA TYR A 210 -6.54 -25.38 -6.63
C TYR A 210 -6.23 -25.46 -5.12
N PRO A 211 -6.03 -26.66 -4.56
CA PRO A 211 -5.74 -26.81 -3.14
C PRO A 211 -4.41 -26.13 -2.79
N PRO A 212 -4.33 -25.42 -1.65
CA PRO A 212 -3.07 -24.87 -1.18
C PRO A 212 -2.13 -26.00 -0.71
N CYS A 213 -0.83 -25.77 -0.86
CA CYS A 213 0.21 -26.44 -0.09
C CYS A 213 0.78 -25.43 0.90
N TYR A 214 1.32 -25.88 2.03
CA TYR A 214 2.03 -24.98 2.94
C TYR A 214 3.33 -25.61 3.42
N LYS A 215 4.29 -24.76 3.75
CA LYS A 215 5.56 -25.14 4.36
C LYS A 215 5.86 -24.17 5.49
N ASP A 216 6.40 -24.70 6.57
CA ASP A 216 6.82 -23.90 7.71
C ASP A 216 8.33 -23.68 7.62
N ILE A 217 8.78 -22.49 8.01
CA ILE A 217 10.19 -22.15 8.17
C ILE A 217 10.39 -21.60 9.58
N SER A 218 11.30 -22.21 10.33
CA SER A 218 11.70 -21.77 11.66
C SER A 218 13.17 -21.38 11.65
N PHE A 219 13.49 -20.29 12.31
CA PHE A 219 14.86 -19.83 12.47
C PHE A 219 15.04 -18.98 13.72
N TRP A 220 16.28 -18.89 14.18
CA TRP A 220 16.73 -17.91 15.15
C TRP A 220 17.06 -16.60 14.44
N LEU A 221 16.58 -15.49 14.98
CA LEU A 221 16.93 -14.16 14.52
C LEU A 221 18.42 -13.87 14.74
N PRO A 222 19.03 -13.04 13.87
CA PRO A 222 20.38 -12.54 14.13
C PRO A 222 20.41 -11.79 15.48
N PRO A 223 21.55 -11.81 16.19
CA PRO A 223 21.69 -11.03 17.42
C PRO A 223 21.45 -9.55 17.14
N THR A 224 20.66 -8.88 17.99
CA THR A 224 20.60 -7.42 17.99
C THR A 224 21.97 -6.87 18.36
N GLN A 225 22.57 -6.01 17.51
CA GLN A 225 23.78 -5.29 17.89
C GLN A 225 23.50 -4.37 19.07
N ASP A 226 24.36 -4.38 20.09
CA ASP A 226 24.33 -3.40 21.17
C ASP A 226 24.80 -2.04 20.63
N ASP A 227 24.10 -0.95 20.99
CA ASP A 227 24.41 0.45 20.60
C ASP A 227 25.86 0.92 20.92
N ASN A 228 26.65 0.11 21.63
CA ASN A 228 28.01 0.44 22.07
C ASN A 228 29.13 -0.11 21.17
N ASP A 229 28.81 -0.91 20.14
CA ASP A 229 29.84 -1.46 19.25
C ASP A 229 30.11 -0.52 18.06
N ASN A 230 31.30 0.08 18.03
CA ASN A 230 31.69 1.10 17.05
C ASN A 230 32.05 0.53 15.65
N ASP A 231 31.73 -0.73 15.38
CA ASP A 231 32.05 -1.37 14.10
C ASP A 231 30.97 -1.05 13.06
N LYS A 232 31.15 0.12 12.43
CA LYS A 232 30.20 0.84 11.56
C LYS A 232 29.90 0.22 10.19
N ASN A 233 29.97 -1.11 10.02
CA ASN A 233 29.92 -1.64 8.65
C ASN A 233 28.88 -2.68 8.29
N ASP A 234 28.00 -3.14 9.18
CA ASP A 234 26.74 -3.81 8.79
C ASP A 234 25.75 -3.84 9.97
N ASN A 235 25.02 -2.74 10.18
CA ASN A 235 23.92 -2.65 11.16
C ASN A 235 22.63 -3.26 10.59
N TYR A 236 22.72 -4.49 10.06
CA TYR A 236 21.57 -5.19 9.51
C TYR A 236 20.72 -5.74 10.65
N GLN A 237 19.50 -5.21 10.76
CA GLN A 237 18.47 -5.75 11.64
C GLN A 237 17.43 -6.45 10.78
N PHE A 238 17.12 -7.70 11.11
CA PHE A 238 16.09 -8.46 10.42
C PHE A 238 14.74 -7.73 10.49
N HIS A 239 14.12 -7.52 9.33
CA HIS A 239 12.73 -7.12 9.22
C HIS A 239 11.91 -8.18 8.48
N VAL A 240 10.64 -8.36 8.84
CA VAL A 240 9.78 -9.37 8.19
C VAL A 240 9.64 -9.14 6.68
N ASN A 241 9.68 -7.88 6.24
CA ASN A 241 9.66 -7.53 4.82
C ASN A 241 10.92 -8.00 4.07
N ASP A 242 12.05 -8.27 4.73
CA ASP A 242 13.20 -8.90 4.09
C ASP A 242 12.90 -10.36 3.76
N LEU A 243 12.22 -11.07 4.68
CA LEU A 243 11.72 -12.41 4.41
C LEU A 243 10.61 -12.40 3.34
N ASN A 244 9.67 -11.44 3.37
CA ASN A 244 8.63 -11.31 2.36
C ASN A 244 9.24 -11.13 0.96
N GLU A 245 10.22 -10.24 0.82
CA GLU A 245 10.89 -9.99 -0.46
C GLU A 245 11.68 -11.21 -0.95
N LEU A 246 12.37 -11.91 -0.04
CA LEU A 246 13.08 -13.14 -0.38
C LEU A 246 12.10 -14.22 -0.86
N VAL A 247 11.00 -14.44 -0.15
CA VAL A 247 9.98 -15.42 -0.53
C VAL A 247 9.34 -15.05 -1.86
N ARG A 248 9.02 -13.77 -2.09
CA ARG A 248 8.52 -13.27 -3.39
C ARG A 248 9.53 -13.47 -4.51
N GLY A 249 10.82 -13.22 -4.25
CA GLY A 249 11.89 -13.43 -5.22
C GLY A 249 12.05 -14.89 -5.66
N VAL A 250 11.82 -15.84 -4.75
CA VAL A 250 11.91 -17.28 -5.04
C VAL A 250 10.61 -17.83 -5.65
N ALA A 251 9.47 -17.54 -5.02
CA ALA A 251 8.20 -18.19 -5.32
C ALA A 251 7.28 -17.39 -6.25
N GLY A 252 7.53 -16.09 -6.44
CA GLY A 252 6.69 -15.20 -7.26
C GLY A 252 5.21 -15.26 -6.85
N ASP A 253 4.31 -15.37 -7.83
CA ASP A 253 2.86 -15.43 -7.57
C ASP A 253 2.38 -16.75 -6.98
N LEU A 254 3.26 -17.74 -6.80
CA LEU A 254 2.89 -19.01 -6.15
C LEU A 254 2.69 -18.86 -4.66
N VAL A 255 3.33 -17.89 -4.00
CA VAL A 255 3.03 -17.59 -2.59
C VAL A 255 1.73 -16.79 -2.50
N GLU A 256 0.78 -17.33 -1.75
CA GLU A 256 -0.52 -16.70 -1.48
C GLU A 256 -0.48 -15.87 -0.22
N GLN A 257 0.20 -16.37 0.81
CA GLN A 257 0.16 -15.77 2.13
C GLN A 257 1.37 -16.22 2.96
N MET A 258 1.83 -15.35 3.84
CA MET A 258 2.77 -15.71 4.90
C MET A 258 2.21 -15.31 6.27
N GLU A 259 2.28 -16.22 7.25
CA GLU A 259 1.77 -16.00 8.60
C GLU A 259 2.85 -16.29 9.64
N LEU A 260 3.05 -15.41 10.62
CA LEU A 260 3.83 -15.73 11.82
C LEU A 260 3.00 -16.67 12.71
N LEU A 261 3.46 -17.91 12.87
CA LEU A 261 2.78 -18.91 13.68
C LEU A 261 3.19 -18.87 15.15
N ASP A 262 4.48 -18.65 15.41
CA ASP A 262 5.06 -18.75 16.74
C ASP A 262 6.29 -17.83 16.86
N GLU A 263 6.43 -17.24 18.03
CA GLU A 263 7.62 -16.49 18.44
C GLU A 263 8.04 -16.96 19.84
N PHE A 264 9.31 -17.31 19.98
CA PHE A 264 9.86 -17.87 21.21
C PHE A 264 11.22 -17.28 21.56
N THR A 265 11.35 -16.76 22.78
CA THR A 265 12.64 -16.30 23.33
C THR A 265 13.26 -17.38 24.21
N HIS A 266 14.45 -17.86 23.83
CA HIS A 266 15.15 -18.90 24.59
C HIS A 266 15.68 -18.36 25.93
N PRO A 267 15.30 -18.94 27.07
CA PRO A 267 15.49 -18.31 28.39
C PRO A 267 16.96 -18.14 28.80
N LYS A 268 17.88 -18.97 28.27
CA LYS A 268 19.31 -18.90 28.64
C LYS A 268 20.15 -18.05 27.70
N THR A 269 19.82 -18.07 26.42
CA THR A 269 20.61 -17.39 25.38
C THR A 269 19.99 -16.07 24.97
N GLN A 270 18.74 -15.81 25.38
CA GLN A 270 17.92 -14.67 24.97
C GLN A 270 17.75 -14.55 23.44
N LYS A 271 18.08 -15.62 22.69
CA LYS A 271 17.83 -15.66 21.24
C LYS A 271 16.33 -15.78 20.99
N VAL A 272 15.85 -15.00 20.03
CA VAL A 272 14.47 -15.06 19.55
C VAL A 272 14.40 -16.01 18.36
N SER A 273 13.45 -16.95 18.38
CA SER A 273 13.08 -17.82 17.27
C SER A 273 11.73 -17.39 16.74
N GLN A 274 11.58 -17.34 15.43
CA GLN A 274 10.30 -17.15 14.77
C GLN A 274 9.99 -18.36 13.87
N CYS A 275 8.71 -18.69 13.74
CA CYS A 275 8.21 -19.70 12.83
C CYS A 275 7.15 -19.08 11.91
N TYR A 276 7.40 -19.09 10.61
CA TYR A 276 6.47 -18.61 9.60
C TYR A 276 5.89 -19.78 8.81
N ARG A 277 4.60 -19.70 8.49
CA ARG A 277 3.94 -20.56 7.51
C ARG A 277 3.82 -19.83 6.19
N ILE A 278 4.31 -20.45 5.14
CA ILE A 278 4.21 -19.96 3.77
C ILE A 278 3.16 -20.82 3.05
N TYR A 279 2.08 -20.19 2.61
CA TYR A 279 1.03 -20.82 1.82
C TYR A 279 1.34 -20.65 0.34
N TYR A 280 1.41 -21.77 -0.37
CA TYR A 280 1.60 -21.82 -1.80
C TYR A 280 0.30 -22.21 -2.49
N ARG A 281 -0.15 -21.39 -3.43
CA ARG A 281 -1.28 -21.69 -4.30
C ARG A 281 -1.10 -20.96 -5.63
N SER A 282 -1.11 -21.74 -6.71
CA SER A 282 -1.22 -21.22 -8.07
C SER A 282 -2.68 -20.90 -8.37
N MET A 283 -2.89 -19.82 -9.14
CA MET A 283 -4.22 -19.44 -9.61
C MET A 283 -4.71 -20.36 -10.73
N ASP A 284 -3.80 -20.91 -11.54
CA ASP A 284 -4.08 -21.50 -12.84
C ASP A 284 -3.91 -23.03 -12.91
N ARG A 285 -3.22 -23.65 -11.93
CA ARG A 285 -2.95 -25.09 -11.88
C ARG A 285 -2.77 -25.65 -10.46
N SER A 286 -2.86 -26.98 -10.36
CA SER A 286 -2.46 -27.69 -9.14
C SER A 286 -0.95 -27.62 -8.94
N LEU A 287 -0.56 -27.53 -7.66
CA LEU A 287 0.82 -27.60 -7.24
C LEU A 287 1.19 -29.01 -6.76
N THR A 288 2.39 -29.47 -7.11
CA THR A 288 2.98 -30.74 -6.66
C THR A 288 3.81 -30.51 -5.41
N ASN A 289 3.93 -31.51 -4.52
CA ASN A 289 4.81 -31.35 -3.36
C ASN A 289 6.28 -31.15 -3.77
N ALA A 290 6.74 -31.86 -4.81
CA ALA A 290 8.13 -31.80 -5.24
C ALA A 290 8.57 -30.40 -5.72
N GLU A 291 7.70 -29.67 -6.44
CA GLU A 291 8.04 -28.30 -6.85
C GLU A 291 8.06 -27.34 -5.66
N ILE A 292 7.14 -27.49 -4.71
CA ILE A 292 7.06 -26.63 -3.52
C ILE A 292 8.19 -26.94 -2.54
N ASP A 293 8.60 -28.20 -2.42
CA ASP A 293 9.78 -28.59 -1.66
C ASP A 293 11.04 -27.95 -2.24
N ALA A 294 11.19 -27.93 -3.57
CA ALA A 294 12.34 -27.29 -4.22
C ALA A 294 12.38 -25.77 -3.97
N LEU A 295 11.24 -25.07 -4.06
CA LEU A 295 11.15 -23.65 -3.73
C LEU A 295 11.44 -23.40 -2.25
N GLN A 296 10.89 -24.23 -1.36
CA GLN A 296 11.10 -24.09 0.08
C GLN A 296 12.57 -24.29 0.48
N GLU A 297 13.27 -25.26 -0.11
CA GLU A 297 14.70 -25.44 0.14
C GLU A 297 15.52 -24.23 -0.33
N GLU A 298 15.14 -23.60 -1.45
CA GLU A 298 15.79 -22.38 -1.90
C GLU A 298 15.50 -21.19 -0.98
N VAL A 299 14.25 -21.01 -0.52
CA VAL A 299 13.90 -20.01 0.51
C VAL A 299 14.73 -20.21 1.77
N ARG A 300 14.83 -21.45 2.26
CA ARG A 300 15.62 -21.80 3.45
C ARG A 300 17.10 -21.45 3.27
N ARG A 301 17.67 -21.85 2.13
CA ARG A 301 19.09 -21.59 1.80
C ARG A 301 19.38 -20.09 1.75
N LEU A 302 18.53 -19.32 1.07
CA LEU A 302 18.69 -17.88 0.92
C LEU A 302 18.46 -17.15 2.25
N ALA A 303 17.49 -17.57 3.06
CA ALA A 303 17.25 -16.99 4.38
C ALA A 303 18.52 -17.06 5.24
N GLU A 304 19.21 -18.21 5.31
CA GLU A 304 20.47 -18.32 6.04
C GLU A 304 21.59 -17.45 5.45
N SER A 305 21.73 -17.42 4.12
CA SER A 305 22.85 -16.75 3.47
C SER A 305 22.70 -15.23 3.34
N GLU A 306 21.47 -14.72 3.22
CA GLU A 306 21.19 -13.32 2.93
C GLU A 306 20.58 -12.58 4.13
N LEU A 307 19.78 -13.25 4.96
CA LEU A 307 19.13 -12.62 6.13
C LEU A 307 19.87 -12.91 7.44
N ASN A 308 21.00 -13.61 7.39
CA ASN A 308 21.83 -13.98 8.54
C ASN A 308 21.06 -14.70 9.66
N VAL A 309 19.95 -15.37 9.34
CA VAL A 309 19.20 -16.19 10.30
C VAL A 309 19.85 -17.56 10.44
N THR A 310 19.57 -18.27 11.54
CA THR A 310 20.01 -19.66 11.73
C THR A 310 18.81 -20.59 11.73
N LEU A 311 18.68 -21.49 10.74
CA LEU A 311 17.52 -22.39 10.65
C LEU A 311 17.41 -23.29 11.88
N ARG A 312 16.17 -23.63 12.21
CA ARG A 312 15.77 -24.52 13.31
C ARG A 312 14.85 -25.63 12.81
#